data_AF-A0A7W2TGP0-F1
#
_entry.id   AF-A0A7W2TGP0-F1
#
_cell.length_a   1.000
_cell.length_b   1.000
_cell.length_c   1.000
_cell.angle_alpha   90.00
_cell.angle_beta   90.00
_cell.angle_gamma   90.00
#
_symmetry.space_group_name_H-M   'P 1'
#
loop_
_entity.id
_entity.type
_entity.pdbx_description
1 polymer ?
#
loop_
_entity_poly.entity_id
_entity_poly.type
_entity_poly.pdbx_seq_one_letter_code
_entity_poly.pdbx_strand_id
1 'polypeptide(L)'
;MSRKLPEKWQSSIQAVKAVQVAFDMDEKIQLAIRTQALHAGLSPSDQIRDILGLPTNKRPKRPRLTVSLGQDDYQILALKYGLSPEQQLEIKRKLMDDLILHVTQNNNS
;
A
#
# COMPACT_ATOMS: atom_id res chain seq x y z
N MET A 1 28.26 43.40 10.84
CA MET A 1 27.32 43.35 9.70
C MET A 1 26.60 42.01 9.67
N SER A 2 25.52 41.88 10.43
CA SER A 2 24.69 40.67 10.55
C SER A 2 23.73 40.56 9.36
N ARG A 3 23.97 39.59 8.49
CA ARG A 3 23.16 39.33 7.30
C ARG A 3 21.81 38.74 7.74
N LYS A 4 20.77 39.58 7.87
CA LYS A 4 19.40 39.12 8.15
C LYS A 4 18.91 38.32 6.95
N LEU A 5 18.68 37.02 7.14
CA LEU A 5 18.06 36.17 6.12
C LEU A 5 16.58 36.56 5.93
N PRO A 6 16.02 36.41 4.71
CA PRO A 6 14.66 36.85 4.39
C PRO A 6 13.59 36.04 5.14
N GLU A 7 12.55 36.72 5.60
CA GLU A 7 11.39 36.21 6.36
C GLU A 7 10.72 34.97 5.72
N LYS A 8 10.74 34.89 4.39
CA LYS A 8 10.21 33.76 3.59
C LYS A 8 10.89 32.41 3.87
N TRP A 9 12.05 32.42 4.53
CA TRP A 9 12.81 31.23 4.88
C TRP A 9 12.65 30.83 6.35
N GLN A 10 11.97 31.62 7.18
CA GLN A 10 11.77 31.32 8.60
C GLN A 10 10.77 30.18 8.82
N SER A 11 9.77 30.07 7.95
CA SER A 11 8.82 28.93 7.91
C SER A 11 9.49 27.60 7.56
N SER A 12 10.69 27.63 6.95
CA SER A 12 11.49 26.42 6.68
C SER A 12 12.29 25.95 7.89
N ILE A 13 12.36 26.73 8.98
CA ILE A 13 13.13 26.41 10.19
C ILE A 13 12.31 25.57 11.18
N GLN A 14 10.97 25.59 11.08
CA GLN A 14 10.10 24.72 11.89
C GLN A 14 9.91 23.31 11.32
N ALA A 15 10.63 22.94 10.27
CA ALA A 15 10.83 21.54 9.93
C ALA A 15 11.88 20.96 10.89
N VAL A 16 11.51 20.78 12.16
CA VAL A 16 12.26 19.94 13.10
C VAL A 16 12.36 18.57 12.42
N LYS A 17 13.52 18.28 11.83
CA LYS A 17 13.77 17.02 11.13
C LYS A 17 13.49 15.91 12.12
N ALA A 18 12.44 15.13 11.86
CA ALA A 18 12.12 13.98 12.69
C ALA A 18 13.33 13.04 12.69
N VAL A 19 13.89 12.79 13.87
CA VAL A 19 14.96 11.81 14.04
C VAL A 19 14.34 10.44 13.85
N GLN A 20 14.80 9.70 12.85
CA GLN A 20 14.38 8.32 12.65
C GLN A 20 15.02 7.45 13.74
N VAL A 21 14.20 6.73 14.48
CA VAL A 21 14.65 5.79 15.51
C VAL A 21 14.48 4.38 14.95
N ALA A 22 15.57 3.62 14.89
CA ALA A 22 15.54 2.21 14.56
C ALA A 22 15.36 1.40 15.86
N PHE A 23 14.50 0.38 15.81
CA PHE A 23 14.29 -0.55 16.92
C PHE A 23 14.65 -1.96 16.44
N ASP A 24 15.44 -2.68 17.23
CA ASP A 24 15.59 -4.12 17.09
C ASP A 24 14.45 -4.80 17.85
N MET A 25 13.58 -5.48 17.10
CA MET A 25 12.37 -6.11 17.62
C MET A 25 12.29 -7.56 17.13
N ASP A 26 11.72 -8.43 17.97
CA ASP A 26 11.37 -9.80 17.59
C ASP A 26 10.47 -9.79 16.33
N GLU A 27 10.76 -10.68 15.39
CA GLU A 27 10.04 -10.83 14.12
C GLU A 27 8.52 -10.98 14.32
N LYS A 28 8.09 -11.68 15.38
CA LYS A 28 6.66 -11.84 15.68
C LYS A 28 5.98 -10.51 15.98
N ILE A 29 6.66 -9.61 16.71
CA ILE A 29 6.11 -8.30 17.03
C ILE A 29 6.13 -7.41 15.79
N GLN A 30 7.20 -7.47 14.98
CA GLN A 30 7.25 -6.72 13.72
C GLN A 30 6.11 -7.13 12.78
N LEU A 31 5.87 -8.43 12.64
CA LEU A 31 4.79 -8.97 11.83
C LEU A 31 3.43 -8.50 12.36
N ALA A 32 3.20 -8.59 13.67
CA ALA A 32 1.95 -8.15 14.28
C ALA A 32 1.65 -6.67 14.00
N ILE A 33 2.64 -5.77 14.16
CA ILE A 33 2.47 -4.34 13.88
C ILE A 33 2.18 -4.10 12.39
N ARG A 34 2.88 -4.80 11.49
CA ARG A 34 2.64 -4.68 10.03
C ARG A 34 1.25 -5.15 9.63
N THR A 35 0.77 -6.25 10.22
CA THR A 35 -0.58 -6.77 9.98
C THR A 35 -1.65 -5.80 10.49
N GLN A 36 -1.47 -5.25 11.69
CA GLN A 36 -2.38 -4.21 12.22
C GLN A 36 -2.41 -2.97 11.31
N ALA A 37 -1.23 -2.50 10.87
CA ALA A 37 -1.12 -1.38 9.95
C ALA A 37 -1.85 -1.67 8.62
N LEU A 38 -1.69 -2.88 8.08
CA LEU A 38 -2.37 -3.34 6.86
C LEU A 38 -3.90 -3.28 7.03
N HIS A 39 -4.44 -3.85 8.10
CA HIS A 39 -5.89 -3.84 8.37
C HIS A 39 -6.44 -2.42 8.61
N ALA A 40 -5.65 -1.55 9.25
CA ALA A 40 -6.02 -0.15 9.49
C ALA A 40 -5.84 0.75 8.24
N GLY A 41 -5.25 0.23 7.16
CA GLY A 41 -4.89 1.04 5.98
C GLY A 41 -3.81 2.09 6.26
N LEU A 42 -3.00 1.87 7.30
CA LEU A 42 -1.92 2.75 7.75
C LEU A 42 -0.56 2.21 7.29
N SER A 43 0.44 3.08 7.22
CA SER A 43 1.83 2.62 7.13
C SER A 43 2.27 2.05 8.49
N PRO A 44 3.25 1.13 8.55
CA PRO A 44 3.80 0.67 9.83
C PRO A 44 4.26 1.82 10.73
N SER A 45 4.83 2.89 10.16
CA SER A 45 5.22 4.09 10.90
C SER A 45 4.03 4.85 11.47
N ASP A 46 2.96 5.01 10.70
CA ASP A 46 1.73 5.64 11.20
C ASP A 46 1.05 4.77 12.26
N GLN A 47 1.09 3.44 12.11
CA GLN A 47 0.59 2.52 13.13
C GLN A 47 1.37 2.66 14.45
N ILE A 48 2.71 2.77 14.40
CA ILE A 48 3.53 3.01 15.60
C ILE A 48 3.16 4.35 16.23
N ARG A 49 2.96 5.40 15.43
CA ARG A 49 2.52 6.71 15.94
C ARG A 49 1.14 6.63 16.58
N ASP A 50 0.20 5.91 15.98
CA ASP A 50 -1.15 5.70 16.52
C ASP A 50 -1.10 4.94 17.86
N ILE A 51 -0.30 3.87 17.97
CA ILE A 51 -0.05 3.12 19.21
C ILE A 51 0.53 4.04 20.31
N LEU A 52 1.42 4.95 19.94
CA LEU A 52 2.04 5.92 20.86
C LEU A 52 1.16 7.17 21.13
N GLY A 53 -0.05 7.24 20.57
CA GLY A 53 -0.96 8.38 20.72
C GLY A 53 -0.48 9.67 20.02
N LEU A 54 0.43 9.55 19.05
CA LEU A 54 0.97 10.67 18.28
C LEU A 54 0.07 11.01 17.08
N PRO A 55 0.07 12.28 16.61
CA PRO A 55 -0.69 12.67 15.42
C PRO A 55 -0.24 11.87 14.18
N THR A 56 -1.20 11.32 13.44
CA THR A 56 -0.98 10.55 12.20
C THR A 56 -1.68 11.22 11.02
N ASN A 57 -1.07 11.15 9.84
CA ASN A 57 -1.72 11.58 8.61
C ASN A 57 -2.59 10.42 8.09
N LYS A 58 -3.80 10.28 8.64
CA LYS A 58 -4.77 9.21 8.32
C LYS A 58 -5.41 9.37 6.94
N ARG A 59 -4.66 9.77 5.92
CA ARG A 59 -5.20 9.74 4.54
C ARG A 59 -5.27 8.27 4.12
N PRO A 60 -6.47 7.71 3.87
CA PRO A 60 -6.59 6.33 3.45
C PRO A 60 -5.81 6.15 2.15
N LYS A 61 -4.71 5.37 2.19
CA LYS A 61 -4.04 4.98 0.96
C LYS A 61 -4.97 3.99 0.27
N ARG A 62 -5.58 4.38 -0.85
CA ARG A 62 -6.41 3.46 -1.64
C ARG A 62 -5.57 2.22 -1.96
N PRO A 63 -5.94 1.02 -1.47
CA PRO A 63 -5.20 -0.18 -1.81
C PRO A 63 -5.36 -0.42 -3.32
N ARG A 64 -4.25 -0.34 -4.06
CA ARG A 64 -4.22 -0.71 -5.48
C ARG A 64 -3.62 -2.11 -5.55
N LEU A 65 -4.40 -3.06 -6.05
CA LEU A 65 -3.89 -4.38 -6.41
C LEU A 65 -3.44 -4.30 -7.87
N THR A 66 -2.16 -4.53 -8.12
CA THR A 66 -1.57 -4.56 -9.46
C THR A 66 -0.93 -5.92 -9.69
N VAL A 67 -1.13 -6.47 -10.88
CA VAL A 67 -0.45 -7.67 -11.36
C VAL A 67 0.20 -7.34 -12.70
N SER A 68 1.43 -7.80 -12.89
CA SER A 68 2.14 -7.71 -14.18
C SER A 68 1.86 -8.99 -14.96
N LEU A 69 1.34 -8.86 -16.18
CA LEU A 69 1.05 -9.98 -17.07
C LEU A 69 1.83 -9.80 -18.37
N GLY A 70 2.61 -10.82 -18.74
CA GLY A 70 3.29 -10.94 -20.02
C GLY A 70 2.36 -11.47 -21.13
N GLN A 71 2.89 -11.60 -22.36
CA GLN A 71 2.11 -12.15 -23.48
C GLN A 71 1.69 -13.60 -23.24
N ASP A 72 2.60 -14.44 -22.74
CA ASP A 72 2.33 -15.85 -22.43
C ASP A 72 1.19 -16.00 -21.41
N ASP A 73 1.11 -15.10 -20.43
CA ASP A 73 0.02 -15.09 -19.45
C ASP A 73 -1.33 -14.80 -20.12
N TYR A 74 -1.38 -13.89 -21.08
CA TYR A 74 -2.60 -13.64 -21.85
C TYR A 74 -2.97 -14.84 -22.72
N GLN A 75 -2.01 -15.61 -23.23
CA GLN A 75 -2.30 -16.88 -23.92
C GLN A 75 -3.00 -17.89 -23.00
N ILE A 76 -2.48 -18.05 -21.78
CA ILE A 76 -3.01 -18.98 -20.78
C ILE A 76 -4.41 -18.52 -20.32
N LEU A 77 -4.56 -17.24 -20.02
CA LEU A 77 -5.84 -16.68 -19.58
C LEU A 77 -6.89 -16.70 -20.70
N ALA A 78 -6.49 -16.46 -21.95
CA ALA A 78 -7.35 -16.60 -23.12
C ALA A 78 -7.88 -18.02 -23.24
N LEU A 79 -7.00 -19.03 -23.14
CA LEU A 79 -7.40 -20.44 -23.15
C LEU A 79 -8.36 -20.77 -22.00
N LYS A 80 -8.07 -20.28 -20.79
CA LYS A 80 -8.92 -20.48 -19.60
C LYS A 80 -10.32 -19.90 -19.80
N TYR A 81 -10.43 -18.73 -20.41
CA TYR A 81 -11.71 -18.04 -20.60
C TYR A 81 -12.40 -18.33 -21.94
N GLY A 82 -11.79 -19.14 -22.81
CA GLY A 82 -12.28 -19.38 -24.17
C GLY A 82 -12.29 -18.12 -25.04
N LEU A 83 -11.34 -17.21 -24.80
CA LEU A 83 -11.15 -15.94 -25.52
C LEU A 83 -9.91 -16.02 -26.40
N SER A 84 -9.69 -15.03 -27.26
CA SER A 84 -8.40 -14.85 -27.96
C SER A 84 -7.45 -13.98 -27.12
N PRO A 85 -6.12 -14.20 -27.19
CA PRO A 85 -5.13 -13.41 -26.44
C PRO A 85 -5.16 -11.91 -26.75
N GLU A 86 -5.66 -11.54 -27.92
CA GLU A 86 -5.85 -10.15 -28.35
C GLU A 86 -7.01 -9.48 -27.62
N GLN A 87 -7.96 -10.25 -27.06
CA GLN A 87 -9.11 -9.75 -26.29
C GLN A 87 -8.73 -9.38 -24.85
N GLN A 88 -7.62 -8.67 -24.67
CA GLN A 88 -7.04 -8.36 -23.35
C GLN A 88 -8.00 -7.64 -22.41
N LEU A 89 -8.88 -6.78 -22.93
CA LEU A 89 -9.88 -6.08 -22.11
C LEU A 89 -10.90 -7.05 -21.50
N GLU A 90 -11.37 -8.00 -22.29
CA GLU A 90 -12.35 -8.99 -21.83
C GLU A 90 -11.69 -10.00 -20.88
N ILE A 91 -10.45 -10.40 -21.17
CA ILE A 91 -9.62 -11.22 -20.25
C ILE A 91 -9.46 -10.51 -18.90
N LYS A 92 -9.20 -9.20 -18.88
CA LYS A 92 -9.09 -8.42 -17.63
C LYS A 92 -10.40 -8.36 -16.86
N ARG A 93 -11.55 -8.27 -17.55
CA ARG A 93 -12.87 -8.30 -16.92
C ARG A 93 -13.12 -9.67 -16.27
N LYS A 94 -12.91 -10.76 -17.01
CA LYS A 94 -13.04 -12.13 -16.49
C LYS A 94 -12.09 -12.42 -15.34
N LEU A 95 -10.84 -11.94 -15.42
CA LEU A 95 -9.88 -12.01 -14.32
C LEU A 95 -10.38 -11.29 -13.07
N MET A 96 -10.98 -10.11 -13.21
CA MET A 96 -11.55 -9.38 -12.07
C MET A 96 -12.71 -10.15 -11.44
N ASP A 97 -13.62 -10.70 -12.26
CA ASP A 97 -14.74 -11.53 -11.78
C ASP A 97 -14.23 -12.77 -11.01
N ASP A 98 -13.21 -13.46 -11.55
CA ASP A 98 -12.58 -14.62 -10.90
C ASP A 98 -11.94 -14.26 -9.55
N LEU A 99 -11.28 -13.10 -9.44
CA LEU A 99 -10.70 -12.65 -8.17
C LEU A 99 -11.78 -12.35 -7.13
N ILE A 100 -12.89 -11.74 -7.54
CA ILE A 100 -14.05 -11.49 -6.66
C ILE A 100 -14.65 -12.82 -6.21
N LEU A 101 -14.83 -13.77 -7.15
CA LEU A 101 -15.38 -15.09 -6.85
C LEU A 101 -14.50 -15.86 -5.86
N HIS A 102 -13.18 -15.86 -6.07
CA HIS A 102 -12.23 -16.54 -5.21
C HIS A 102 -12.27 -16.03 -3.76
N VAL A 103 -12.30 -14.70 -3.58
CA VAL A 103 -12.37 -14.10 -2.23
C VAL A 103 -13.72 -14.35 -1.58
N THR A 104 -14.82 -14.26 -2.34
CA THR A 104 -16.17 -14.47 -1.79
C THR A 104 -16.43 -15.94 -1.42
N GLN A 105 -15.87 -16.90 -2.16
CA GLN A 105 -15.95 -18.32 -1.82
C GLN A 105 -15.09 -18.69 -0.61
N ASN A 106 -13.86 -18.17 -0.54
CA ASN A 106 -12.95 -18.47 0.56
C ASN A 106 -13.34 -17.80 1.89
N ASN A 107 -14.04 -16.66 1.86
CA ASN A 107 -14.55 -16.00 3.07
C ASN A 107 -15.82 -16.67 3.64
N ASN A 108 -16.45 -17.59 2.89
CA ASN A 108 -17.63 -18.34 3.31
C ASN A 108 -17.29 -19.77 3.79
N SER A 109 -16.00 -20.10 3.96
CA SER A 109 -15.51 -21.40 4.44
C SER A 109 -14.83 -21.28 5.81
#